data_AF-A0A258QQ88-F1
#
_entry.id   AF-A0A258QQ88-F1
#
_cell.length_a   1.000
_cell.length_b   1.000
_cell.length_c   1.000
_cell.angle_alpha   90.00
_cell.angle_beta   90.00
_cell.angle_gamma   90.00
#
_symmetry.space_group_name_H-M   'P 1'
#
loop_
_entity.id
_entity.type
_entity.pdbx_description
1 polymer ?
#
loop_
_entity_poly.entity_id
_entity_poly.type
_entity_poly.pdbx_seq_one_letter_code
_entity_poly.pdbx_strand_id
1 'polypeptide(L)'
;GLHYDTADNFFVQLYGQKRWIMSEPDSFLNLYPRSSLSHYPRVTDFNPLKPDFDKFPKARKVKFYDITVDPGNILFAPPYWWHQVISNSTIISVNIWCSTSKFKAEWGALQLIPTYIKTLLGNNIFPKQY
;
A
#
# COMPACT_ATOMS: atom_id res chain seq x y z
N GLY A 1 6.15 -10.57 -2.72
CA GLY A 1 7.54 -10.09 -2.66
C GLY A 1 7.54 -8.57 -2.72
N LEU A 2 8.71 -7.95 -2.57
CA LEU A 2 8.85 -6.50 -2.70
C LEU A 2 8.62 -6.08 -4.16
N HIS A 3 7.71 -5.14 -4.37
CA HIS A 3 7.31 -4.66 -5.70
C HIS A 3 6.79 -3.23 -5.62
N TYR A 4 6.54 -2.59 -6.76
CA TYR A 4 5.86 -1.30 -6.81
C TYR A 4 4.68 -1.34 -7.79
N ASP A 5 3.68 -0.50 -7.53
CA ASP A 5 2.53 -0.29 -8.39
C ASP A 5 2.60 1.08 -9.07
N THR A 6 1.88 1.26 -10.18
CA THR A 6 1.85 2.52 -10.94
C THR A 6 0.66 3.40 -10.60
N ALA A 7 -0.30 2.87 -9.84
CA ALA A 7 -1.49 3.58 -9.40
C ALA A 7 -1.34 4.02 -7.94
N ASP A 8 -2.02 5.09 -7.58
CA ASP A 8 -2.27 5.42 -6.18
C ASP A 8 -3.08 4.29 -5.53
N ASN A 9 -2.77 3.97 -4.28
CA ASN A 9 -3.50 2.95 -3.52
C ASN A 9 -3.83 3.44 -2.11
N PHE A 10 -5.12 3.54 -1.81
CA PHE A 10 -5.60 3.67 -0.43
C PHE A 10 -5.87 2.29 0.14
N PHE A 11 -5.01 1.87 1.04
CA PHE A 11 -5.14 0.62 1.78
C PHE A 11 -5.95 0.85 3.05
N VAL A 12 -7.16 0.31 3.10
CA VAL A 12 -8.06 0.39 4.25
C VAL A 12 -8.03 -0.93 5.01
N GLN A 13 -7.60 -0.90 6.27
CA GLN A 13 -7.57 -2.09 7.11
C GLN A 13 -8.89 -2.25 7.88
N LEU A 14 -9.58 -3.38 7.71
CA LEU A 14 -10.89 -3.62 8.33
C LEU A 14 -10.82 -4.57 9.53
N TYR A 15 -9.97 -5.61 9.47
CA TYR A 15 -9.84 -6.60 10.54
C TYR A 15 -8.42 -7.16 10.61
N GLY A 16 -7.91 -7.39 11.82
CA GLY A 16 -6.52 -7.80 12.06
C GLY A 16 -5.50 -6.71 11.69
N GLN A 17 -4.21 -6.96 11.95
CA GLN A 17 -3.13 -6.02 11.63
C GLN A 17 -2.43 -6.41 10.34
N LYS A 18 -2.09 -5.41 9.51
CA LYS A 18 -1.29 -5.59 8.30
C LYS A 18 0.05 -4.87 8.45
N ARG A 19 1.16 -5.57 8.21
CA ARG A 19 2.50 -4.97 8.21
C ARG A 19 2.94 -4.67 6.78
N TRP A 20 3.47 -3.47 6.55
CA TRP A 20 3.95 -2.96 5.29
C TRP A 20 5.41 -2.56 5.43
N ILE A 21 6.28 -3.16 4.62
CA ILE A 21 7.66 -2.72 4.45
C ILE A 21 7.72 -1.88 3.18
N MET A 22 8.03 -0.60 3.29
CA MET A 22 7.99 0.35 2.16
C MET A 22 9.34 1.03 1.93
N SER A 23 9.60 1.44 0.69
CA SER A 23 10.76 2.24 0.31
C SER A 23 10.40 3.22 -0.80
N GLU A 24 11.09 4.35 -0.81
CA GLU A 24 10.89 5.42 -1.78
C GLU A 24 11.23 4.98 -3.22
N PRO A 25 10.60 5.60 -4.25
CA PRO A 25 10.86 5.30 -5.66
C PRO A 25 12.34 5.43 -6.06
N ASP A 26 13.07 6.36 -5.46
CA ASP A 26 14.50 6.62 -5.71
C ASP A 26 15.40 5.40 -5.41
N SER A 27 14.88 4.42 -4.67
CA SER A 27 15.57 3.16 -4.40
C SER A 27 15.55 2.18 -5.57
N PHE A 28 14.91 2.52 -6.70
CA PHE A 28 14.75 1.65 -7.88
C PHE A 28 16.04 0.94 -8.30
N LEU A 29 17.14 1.68 -8.52
CA LEU A 29 18.42 1.08 -8.96
C LEU A 29 19.12 0.26 -7.86
N ASN A 30 18.79 0.52 -6.60
CA ASN A 30 19.37 -0.19 -5.46
C ASN A 30 18.58 -1.45 -5.10
N LEU A 31 17.35 -1.57 -5.60
CA LEU A 31 16.45 -2.70 -5.35
C LEU A 31 16.45 -3.73 -6.45
N TYR A 32 17.19 -3.55 -7.55
CA TYR A 32 17.35 -4.57 -8.61
C TYR A 32 15.99 -5.10 -9.14
N PRO A 33 15.13 -4.23 -9.70
CA PRO A 33 13.93 -4.68 -10.40
C PRO A 33 14.29 -5.72 -11.45
N ARG A 34 13.38 -6.69 -11.66
CA ARG A 34 13.52 -7.63 -12.76
C ARG A 34 13.54 -6.88 -14.10
N SER A 35 14.15 -7.52 -15.11
CA SER A 35 14.21 -6.98 -16.47
C SER A 35 12.82 -6.54 -16.95
N SER A 36 12.78 -5.46 -17.74
CA SER A 36 11.55 -4.98 -18.39
C SER A 36 10.91 -6.01 -19.31
N LEU A 37 11.67 -7.01 -19.76
CA LEU A 37 11.21 -8.15 -20.56
C LEU A 37 10.63 -9.30 -19.71
N SER A 38 10.71 -9.22 -18.38
CA SER A 38 10.12 -10.22 -17.49
C SER A 38 8.59 -10.14 -17.50
N HIS A 39 7.91 -11.26 -17.21
CA HIS A 39 6.48 -11.26 -16.91
C HIS A 39 6.11 -10.41 -15.68
N TYR A 40 7.08 -10.12 -14.80
CA TYR A 40 6.88 -9.35 -13.57
C TYR A 40 7.97 -8.28 -13.39
N PRO A 41 8.02 -7.25 -14.25
CA PRO A 41 9.12 -6.28 -14.28
C PRO A 41 9.13 -5.34 -13.09
N ARG A 42 8.00 -5.20 -12.37
CA ARG A 42 7.85 -4.31 -11.20
C ARG A 42 8.20 -4.99 -9.86
N VAL A 43 8.72 -6.20 -9.91
CA VAL A 43 9.08 -7.02 -8.73
C VAL A 43 10.60 -7.09 -8.62
N THR A 44 11.10 -7.17 -7.40
CA THR A 44 12.49 -7.54 -7.11
C THR A 44 12.58 -8.89 -6.41
N ASP A 45 13.69 -9.59 -6.63
CA ASP A 45 14.06 -10.79 -5.88
C ASP A 45 14.71 -10.47 -4.53
N PHE A 46 15.05 -9.21 -4.26
CA PHE A 46 15.54 -8.77 -2.95
C PHE A 46 14.42 -8.88 -1.91
N ASN A 47 14.71 -9.56 -0.79
CA ASN A 47 13.81 -9.67 0.35
C ASN A 47 14.30 -8.81 1.52
N PRO A 48 13.64 -7.69 1.86
CA PRO A 48 14.05 -6.86 2.99
C PRO A 48 13.95 -7.55 4.35
N LEU A 49 13.13 -8.59 4.49
CA LEU A 49 13.00 -9.36 5.74
C LEU A 49 14.11 -10.39 5.94
N LYS A 50 14.80 -10.76 4.85
CA LYS A 50 15.95 -11.68 4.85
C LYS A 50 16.94 -11.22 3.79
N PRO A 51 17.62 -10.09 4.02
CA PRO A 51 18.42 -9.45 2.98
C PRO A 51 19.68 -10.27 2.67
N ASP A 52 19.85 -10.60 1.38
CA ASP A 52 21.09 -11.17 0.84
C ASP A 52 21.89 -10.03 0.21
N PHE A 53 22.79 -9.45 1.00
CA PHE A 53 23.60 -8.33 0.54
C PHE A 53 24.82 -8.74 -0.28
N ASP A 54 25.15 -10.04 -0.34
CA ASP A 54 26.20 -10.53 -1.22
C ASP A 54 25.66 -10.56 -2.65
N LYS A 55 24.40 -10.98 -2.82
CA LYS A 55 23.69 -10.92 -4.11
C LYS A 55 23.19 -9.50 -4.47
N PHE A 56 22.75 -8.72 -3.49
CA PHE A 56 22.16 -7.39 -3.70
C PHE A 56 22.89 -6.28 -2.91
N PRO A 57 24.18 -6.03 -3.18
CA PRO A 57 25.01 -5.13 -2.35
C PRO A 57 24.50 -3.69 -2.29
N LYS A 58 23.88 -3.17 -3.36
CA LYS A 58 23.34 -1.80 -3.38
C LYS A 58 22.13 -1.62 -2.45
N ALA A 59 21.44 -2.71 -2.09
CA ALA A 59 20.27 -2.66 -1.21
C ALA A 59 20.62 -2.18 0.21
N ARG A 60 21.91 -2.21 0.60
CA ARG A 60 22.41 -1.61 1.86
C ARG A 60 22.14 -0.10 1.94
N LYS A 61 21.97 0.58 0.81
CA LYS A 61 21.70 2.03 0.73
C LYS A 61 20.21 2.35 0.81
N VAL A 62 19.35 1.34 0.81
CA VAL A 62 17.90 1.52 0.77
C VAL A 62 17.39 1.72 2.19
N LYS A 63 16.61 2.79 2.37
CA LYS A 63 15.88 3.03 3.61
C LYS A 63 14.51 2.36 3.51
N PHE A 64 14.21 1.49 4.46
CA PHE A 64 12.90 0.87 4.59
C PHE A 64 12.11 1.48 5.75
N TYR A 65 10.83 1.70 5.49
CA TYR A 65 9.83 2.08 6.47
C TYR A 65 9.03 0.83 6.84
N ASP A 66 8.94 0.54 8.13
CA ASP A 66 8.19 -0.60 8.66
C ASP A 66 6.93 -0.09 9.35
N ILE A 67 5.78 -0.34 8.73
CA ILE A 67 4.51 0.29 9.07
C ILE A 67 3.52 -0.81 9.45
N THR A 68 2.93 -0.73 10.63
CA THR A 68 1.77 -1.55 11.00
C THR A 68 0.51 -0.73 10.80
N VAL A 69 -0.46 -1.27 10.07
CA VAL A 69 -1.77 -0.66 9.85
C VAL A 69 -2.79 -1.43 10.69
N ASP A 70 -3.39 -0.73 11.64
CA ASP A 70 -4.42 -1.24 12.53
C ASP A 70 -5.82 -1.17 11.89
N PRO A 71 -6.79 -2.01 12.33
CA PRO A 71 -8.18 -1.88 11.91
C PRO A 71 -8.73 -0.46 12.08
N GLY A 72 -9.42 0.05 11.07
CA GLY A 72 -9.97 1.41 11.03
C GLY A 72 -8.98 2.47 10.53
N ASN A 73 -7.72 2.11 10.25
CA ASN A 73 -6.75 3.04 9.67
C ASN A 73 -6.64 2.87 8.16
N ILE A 74 -6.18 3.94 7.51
CA ILE A 74 -5.93 4.00 6.07
C ILE A 74 -4.45 4.31 5.87
N LEU A 75 -3.78 3.48 5.07
CA LEU A 75 -2.44 3.76 4.57
C LEU A 75 -2.54 4.21 3.10
N PHE A 76 -2.00 5.37 2.80
CA PHE A 76 -1.82 5.80 1.42
C PHE A 76 -0.47 5.31 0.90
N ALA A 77 -0.48 4.48 -0.14
CA ALA A 77 0.70 4.03 -0.87
C ALA A 77 0.74 4.78 -2.22
N PRO A 78 1.64 5.77 -2.38
CA PRO A 78 1.76 6.52 -3.61
C PRO A 78 2.31 5.65 -4.75
N PRO A 79 2.11 6.05 -6.02
CA PRO A 79 2.64 5.31 -7.15
C PRO A 79 4.17 5.21 -7.06
N TYR A 80 4.69 4.11 -7.56
CA TYR A 80 6.11 3.74 -7.62
C TYR A 80 6.80 3.50 -6.28
N TRP A 81 6.08 3.62 -5.16
CA TRP A 81 6.63 3.20 -3.87
C TRP A 81 6.76 1.69 -3.83
N TRP A 82 7.97 1.24 -3.48
CA TRP A 82 8.25 -0.15 -3.24
C TRP A 82 7.56 -0.57 -1.96
N HIS A 83 6.87 -1.71 -1.99
CA HIS A 83 6.18 -2.23 -0.83
C HIS A 83 6.13 -3.77 -0.81
N GLN A 84 6.24 -4.33 0.39
CA GLN A 84 5.98 -5.72 0.69
C GLN A 84 5.00 -5.78 1.86
N VAL A 85 3.90 -6.49 1.64
CA VAL A 85 2.83 -6.58 2.63
C VAL A 85 2.84 -7.96 3.28
N ILE A 86 2.78 -8.00 4.62
CA ILE A 86 2.86 -9.21 5.44
C ILE A 86 1.58 -9.35 6.26
N SER A 87 1.13 -10.59 6.44
CA SER A 87 -0.01 -10.96 7.28
C SER A 87 0.36 -12.18 8.10
N ASN A 88 0.35 -12.04 9.42
CA ASN A 88 0.72 -13.11 10.36
C ASN A 88 -0.52 -13.83 10.93
N SER A 89 -1.71 -13.35 10.60
CA SER A 89 -3.00 -13.83 11.09
C SER A 89 -4.10 -13.52 10.08
N THR A 90 -5.33 -13.93 10.37
CA THR A 90 -6.51 -13.59 9.56
C THR A 90 -6.69 -12.08 9.51
N ILE A 91 -6.76 -11.54 8.29
CA ILE A 91 -6.98 -10.11 8.04
C ILE A 91 -8.10 -9.90 7.04
N ILE A 92 -8.71 -8.71 7.08
CA ILE A 92 -9.60 -8.20 6.03
C ILE A 92 -9.18 -6.77 5.72
N SER A 93 -8.97 -6.47 4.44
CA SER A 93 -8.55 -5.15 3.97
C SER A 93 -9.13 -4.85 2.59
N VAL A 94 -9.25 -3.57 2.26
CA VAL A 94 -9.70 -3.10 0.94
C VAL A 94 -8.63 -2.20 0.34
N ASN A 95 -8.25 -2.47 -0.90
CA ASN A 95 -7.39 -1.60 -1.68
C ASN A 95 -8.26 -0.80 -2.64
N ILE A 96 -8.03 0.51 -2.71
CA ILE A 96 -8.69 1.37 -3.68
C ILE A 96 -7.61 1.92 -4.58
N TRP A 97 -7.47 1.30 -5.74
CA TRP A 97 -6.57 1.78 -6.78
C TRP A 97 -7.26 2.88 -7.59
N CYS A 98 -6.62 4.03 -7.67
CA CYS A 98 -7.04 5.11 -8.54
C CYS A 98 -5.86 5.58 -9.39
N SER A 99 -6.14 5.90 -10.64
CA SER A 99 -5.17 6.51 -11.54
C SER A 99 -5.64 7.94 -11.76
N THR A 100 -5.05 8.96 -11.09
CA THR A 100 -4.88 10.39 -11.51
C THR A 100 -4.92 11.42 -10.36
N SER A 101 -4.31 12.59 -10.66
CA SER A 101 -4.06 13.83 -9.89
C SER A 101 -4.67 13.97 -8.49
N LYS A 102 -3.89 14.54 -7.55
CA LYS A 102 -4.17 14.81 -6.13
C LYS A 102 -5.66 15.00 -5.75
N PHE A 103 -6.42 15.72 -6.57
CA PHE A 103 -7.87 15.92 -6.43
C PHE A 103 -8.71 14.61 -6.39
N LYS A 104 -8.42 13.62 -7.23
CA LYS A 104 -9.15 12.34 -7.23
C LYS A 104 -8.78 11.44 -6.06
N ALA A 105 -7.53 11.55 -5.60
CA ALA A 105 -7.07 10.87 -4.39
C ALA A 105 -7.77 11.44 -3.14
N GLU A 106 -7.83 12.78 -3.02
CA GLU A 106 -8.58 13.48 -1.96
C GLU A 106 -10.08 13.15 -2.04
N TRP A 107 -10.68 13.16 -3.24
CA TRP A 107 -12.09 12.81 -3.43
C TRP A 107 -12.40 11.34 -3.08
N GLY A 108 -11.53 10.40 -3.46
CA GLY A 108 -11.67 8.98 -3.11
C GLY A 108 -11.62 8.74 -1.60
N ALA A 109 -10.68 9.40 -0.89
CA ALA A 109 -10.61 9.35 0.56
C ALA A 109 -11.87 9.95 1.23
N LEU A 110 -12.37 11.08 0.71
CA LEU A 110 -13.61 11.70 1.18
C LEU A 110 -14.84 10.81 1.00
N GLN A 111 -14.91 9.97 -0.05
CA GLN A 111 -16.03 9.03 -0.24
C GLN A 111 -16.05 7.88 0.79
N LEU A 112 -14.95 7.61 1.48
CA LEU A 112 -14.89 6.60 2.53
C LEU A 112 -15.41 7.11 3.88
N ILE A 113 -15.36 8.43 4.09
CA ILE A 113 -15.84 9.09 5.33
C ILE A 113 -17.35 8.86 5.54
N PRO A 114 -18.24 9.04 4.54
CA PRO A 114 -19.67 8.74 4.68
C PRO A 114 -19.97 7.29 5.04
N THR A 115 -19.18 6.33 4.56
CA THR A 115 -19.37 4.91 4.89
C THR A 115 -19.03 4.64 6.35
N TYR A 116 -17.91 5.19 6.83
CA TYR A 116 -17.49 5.06 8.22
C TYR A 116 -18.46 5.77 9.18
N ILE A 117 -18.93 6.98 8.82
CA ILE A 117 -19.94 7.73 9.56
C ILE A 117 -21.30 7.03 9.55
N LYS A 118 -21.75 6.47 8.41
CA LYS A 118 -22.99 5.67 8.36
C LYS A 118 -22.95 4.45 9.28
N THR A 119 -21.76 3.84 9.42
CA THR A 119 -21.57 2.67 10.27
C THR A 119 -21.53 3.05 11.75
N LEU A 120 -20.94 4.21 12.09
CA LEU A 120 -20.87 4.75 13.47
C LEU A 120 -22.17 5.39 13.96
N LEU A 121 -22.92 6.07 13.09
CA LEU A 121 -24.10 6.87 13.47
C LEU A 121 -25.44 6.16 13.23
N GLY A 122 -25.43 4.95 12.67
CA GLY A 122 -26.65 4.24 12.28
C GLY A 122 -27.40 4.98 11.16
N ASN A 123 -28.35 4.29 10.53
CA ASN A 123 -29.11 4.75 9.35
C ASN A 123 -29.99 6.00 9.54
N ASN A 124 -29.79 6.83 10.58
CA ASN A 124 -30.75 7.84 11.02
C ASN A 124 -30.50 9.27 10.51
N ILE A 125 -29.46 9.55 9.70
CA ILE A 125 -29.06 10.94 9.40
C ILE A 125 -29.27 11.38 7.93
N PHE A 126 -29.61 10.48 7.01
CA PHE A 126 -29.99 10.92 5.65
C PHE A 126 -31.50 10.75 5.44
N PRO A 127 -32.24 11.83 5.12
CA PRO A 127 -33.67 11.71 4.84
C PRO A 127 -33.86 10.84 3.59
N LYS A 128 -34.86 9.96 3.65
CA LYS A 128 -35.32 9.20 2.48
C LYS A 128 -35.67 10.21 1.39
N GLN A 129 -34.98 10.14 0.26
CA GLN A 129 -35.45 10.80 -0.95
C GLN A 129 -36.68 10.02 -1.43
N TYR A 130 -37.80 10.74 -1.54
CA TYR A 130 -39.04 10.27 -2.16
C TYR A 130 -38.86 10.14 -3.67
#